data_AF-A0A5E4B8Z5-F1
#
_entry.id   AF-A0A5E4B8Z5-F1
#
_cell.length_a   1.000
_cell.length_b   1.000
_cell.length_c   1.000
_cell.angle_alpha   90.00
_cell.angle_beta   90.00
_cell.angle_gamma   90.00
#
_symmetry.space_group_name_H-M   'P 1'
#
loop_
_entity.id
_entity.type
_entity.pdbx_description
1 polymer ?
#
loop_
_entity_poly.entity_id
_entity_poly.type
_entity_poly.pdbx_seq_one_letter_code
_entity_poly.pdbx_strand_id
1 'polypeptide(L)'
;MGELGNIAKTHDLHIQSHISENCDEVEAVKNLYPNYKHYTDVYDRNNLLTNKTVMAHGCYLSAEELNIFNERGASISHCPNSNLSLSSGFLNVLEVLKHEVKIGLGTALGLESEIGNFEVGKEFDALLINPKASDSPIDMFYGDFAGDISEAVIQKFLYLGDDRNIEEVYVGGKQVVPFSSSV
;
A
#
# COMPACT_ATOMS: atom_id res chain seq x y z
N MET A 1 -2.00 -2.64 -25.46
CA MET A 1 -1.47 -2.03 -24.22
C MET A 1 -0.59 -0.81 -24.50
N GLY A 2 0.29 -0.83 -25.50
CA GLY A 2 1.18 0.31 -25.80
C GLY A 2 0.53 1.70 -25.95
N GLU A 3 -0.72 1.79 -26.44
CA GLU A 3 -1.44 3.07 -26.48
C GLU A 3 -1.70 3.66 -25.08
N LEU A 4 -2.04 2.83 -24.08
CA LEU A 4 -2.21 3.29 -22.70
C LEU A 4 -0.88 3.79 -22.12
N GLY A 5 0.23 3.11 -22.41
CA GLY A 5 1.57 3.57 -22.02
C GLY A 5 1.91 4.93 -22.64
N ASN A 6 1.54 5.14 -23.91
CA ASN A 6 1.72 6.44 -24.57
C ASN A 6 0.86 7.53 -23.92
N ILE A 7 -0.40 7.24 -23.59
CA ILE A 7 -1.29 8.19 -22.89
C ILE A 7 -0.71 8.56 -21.53
N ALA A 8 -0.33 7.55 -20.73
CA ALA A 8 0.24 7.77 -19.40
C ALA A 8 1.50 8.64 -19.46
N LYS A 9 2.39 8.35 -20.41
CA LYS A 9 3.60 9.14 -20.64
C LYS A 9 3.30 10.57 -21.12
N THR A 10 2.37 10.73 -22.06
CA THR A 10 2.04 12.03 -22.65
C THR A 10 1.40 12.98 -21.64
N HIS A 11 0.62 12.43 -20.71
CA HIS A 11 -0.12 13.19 -19.71
C HIS A 11 0.49 13.09 -18.29
N ASP A 12 1.68 12.50 -18.16
CA ASP A 12 2.39 12.35 -16.89
C ASP A 12 1.54 11.69 -15.76
N LEU A 13 0.80 10.65 -16.13
CA LEU A 13 -0.21 10.00 -15.27
C LEU A 13 0.36 8.86 -14.44
N HIS A 14 -0.28 8.63 -13.29
CA HIS A 14 -0.10 7.41 -12.49
C HIS A 14 -0.75 6.20 -13.15
N ILE A 15 -0.18 5.02 -12.88
CA ILE A 15 -0.65 3.75 -13.41
C ILE A 15 -0.90 2.82 -12.22
N GLN A 16 -2.07 2.19 -12.19
CA GLN A 16 -2.39 1.14 -11.23
C GLN A 16 -2.91 -0.10 -11.96
N SER A 17 -2.47 -1.28 -11.55
CA SER A 17 -2.97 -2.57 -12.06
C SER A 17 -2.73 -3.69 -11.06
N HIS A 18 -3.20 -4.89 -11.36
CA HIS A 18 -2.86 -6.13 -10.64
C HIS A 18 -1.63 -6.78 -11.28
N ILE A 19 -0.84 -7.48 -10.47
CA ILE A 19 0.23 -8.33 -10.99
C ILE A 19 0.40 -9.58 -10.13
N SER A 20 0.59 -10.72 -10.80
CA SER A 20 1.02 -11.98 -10.19
C SER A 20 0.29 -12.30 -8.88
N GLU A 21 -1.05 -12.17 -8.87
CA GLU A 21 -1.87 -12.34 -7.67
C GLU A 21 -2.10 -13.82 -7.37
N ASN A 22 -2.49 -14.60 -8.39
CA ASN A 22 -2.84 -16.02 -8.31
C ASN A 22 -2.10 -16.83 -9.41
N CYS A 23 -1.78 -18.10 -9.14
CA CYS A 23 -1.17 -19.02 -10.09
C CYS A 23 -1.97 -19.14 -11.42
N ASP A 24 -3.30 -19.27 -11.35
CA ASP A 24 -4.13 -19.42 -12.55
C ASP A 24 -4.09 -18.17 -13.43
N GLU A 25 -4.03 -17.00 -12.82
CA GLU A 25 -3.88 -15.71 -13.50
C GLU A 25 -2.51 -15.63 -14.21
N VAL A 26 -1.44 -16.00 -13.51
CA VAL A 26 -0.08 -16.02 -14.07
C VAL A 26 0.00 -16.96 -15.27
N GLU A 27 -0.60 -18.15 -15.17
CA GLU A 27 -0.66 -19.10 -16.28
C GLU A 27 -1.50 -18.57 -17.45
N ALA A 28 -2.66 -17.97 -17.17
CA ALA A 28 -3.51 -17.38 -18.19
C ALA A 28 -2.80 -16.26 -18.96
N VAL A 29 -2.07 -15.37 -18.27
CA VAL A 29 -1.27 -14.31 -18.90
C VAL A 29 -0.17 -14.89 -19.78
N LYS A 30 0.53 -15.93 -19.31
CA LYS A 30 1.55 -16.61 -20.10
C LYS A 30 0.98 -17.20 -21.40
N ASN A 31 -0.23 -17.76 -21.33
CA ASN A 31 -0.92 -18.34 -22.49
C ASN A 31 -1.43 -17.26 -23.47
N LEU A 32 -1.92 -16.12 -22.97
CA LEU A 32 -2.39 -15.00 -23.79
C LEU A 32 -1.24 -14.21 -24.43
N TYR A 33 -0.10 -14.12 -23.76
CA TYR A 33 1.05 -13.30 -24.15
C TYR A 33 2.34 -14.12 -24.25
N PRO A 34 2.40 -15.18 -25.09
CA PRO A 34 3.51 -16.13 -25.11
C PRO A 34 4.86 -15.55 -25.55
N ASN A 35 4.85 -14.38 -26.20
CA ASN A 35 6.06 -13.67 -26.64
C ASN A 35 6.71 -12.80 -25.54
N TYR A 36 6.03 -12.68 -24.40
CA TYR A 36 6.54 -11.99 -23.22
C TYR A 36 7.15 -13.00 -22.26
N LYS A 37 8.26 -12.62 -21.64
CA LYS A 37 9.04 -13.53 -20.79
C LYS A 37 8.26 -13.91 -19.54
N HIS A 38 7.74 -12.90 -18.83
CA HIS A 38 7.03 -13.00 -17.55
C HIS A 38 5.84 -12.02 -17.54
N TYR A 39 4.99 -12.07 -16.50
CA TYR A 39 3.86 -11.14 -16.36
C TYR A 39 4.36 -9.69 -16.30
N THR A 40 5.43 -9.43 -15.54
CA THR A 40 6.06 -8.09 -15.46
C THR A 40 6.48 -7.54 -16.83
N ASP A 41 6.97 -8.41 -17.72
CA ASP A 41 7.44 -8.05 -19.07
C ASP A 41 6.30 -7.51 -19.95
N VAL A 42 5.05 -7.95 -19.70
CA VAL A 42 3.85 -7.42 -20.37
C VAL A 42 3.69 -5.93 -20.09
N TYR A 43 3.94 -5.49 -18.85
CA TYR A 43 3.85 -4.08 -18.49
C TYR A 43 5.10 -3.29 -18.89
N ASP A 44 6.29 -3.84 -18.67
CA ASP A 44 7.56 -3.15 -18.93
C ASP A 44 7.71 -2.76 -20.40
N ARG A 45 7.57 -3.73 -21.32
CA ARG A 45 7.71 -3.45 -22.77
C ARG A 45 6.61 -2.56 -23.35
N ASN A 46 5.50 -2.39 -22.63
CA ASN A 46 4.41 -1.52 -23.04
C ASN A 46 4.49 -0.12 -22.39
N ASN A 47 5.60 0.23 -21.76
CA ASN A 47 5.82 1.50 -21.05
C ASN A 47 4.81 1.74 -19.91
N LEU A 48 4.35 0.66 -19.27
CA LEU A 48 3.39 0.72 -18.16
C LEU A 48 4.04 0.44 -16.79
N LEU A 49 5.32 0.05 -16.77
CA LEU A 49 6.11 -0.11 -15.56
C LEU A 49 7.08 1.08 -15.42
N THR A 50 6.72 2.02 -14.55
CA THR A 50 7.40 3.31 -14.37
C THR A 50 7.51 3.65 -12.89
N ASN A 51 8.18 4.76 -12.57
CA ASN A 51 8.26 5.29 -11.22
C ASN A 51 6.93 5.83 -10.67
N LYS A 52 5.87 5.87 -11.50
CA LYS A 52 4.49 6.23 -11.12
C LYS A 52 3.53 5.03 -11.20
N THR A 53 4.08 3.81 -11.31
CA THR A 53 3.31 2.58 -11.39
C THR A 53 3.20 1.91 -10.02
N VAL A 54 1.97 1.61 -9.62
CA VAL A 54 1.64 0.80 -8.44
C VAL A 54 0.99 -0.51 -8.89
N MET A 55 1.57 -1.64 -8.49
CA MET A 55 1.03 -2.96 -8.81
C MET A 55 0.51 -3.66 -7.55
N ALA A 56 -0.77 -4.03 -7.56
CA ALA A 56 -1.38 -4.72 -6.44
C ALA A 56 -0.95 -6.20 -6.40
N HIS A 57 -0.89 -6.75 -5.17
CA HIS A 57 -0.65 -8.16 -4.83
C HIS A 57 0.81 -8.62 -4.94
N GLY A 58 1.30 -8.92 -6.15
CA GLY A 58 2.68 -9.37 -6.38
C GLY A 58 3.06 -10.71 -5.75
N CYS A 59 2.09 -11.55 -5.35
CA CYS A 59 2.30 -12.81 -4.62
C CYS A 59 3.32 -13.74 -5.27
N TYR A 60 3.36 -13.77 -6.61
CA TYR A 60 4.18 -14.70 -7.40
C TYR A 60 5.26 -14.00 -8.22
N LEU A 61 5.69 -12.80 -7.82
CA LEU A 61 6.83 -12.14 -8.46
C LEU A 61 8.13 -12.89 -8.17
N SER A 62 8.90 -13.16 -9.22
CA SER A 62 10.24 -13.73 -9.10
C SER A 62 11.29 -12.68 -8.70
N ALA A 63 12.45 -13.12 -8.22
CA ALA A 63 13.58 -12.23 -7.92
C ALA A 63 14.03 -11.42 -9.16
N GLU A 64 13.97 -12.02 -10.35
CA GLU A 64 14.25 -11.30 -11.60
C GLU A 64 13.24 -10.16 -11.82
N GLU A 65 11.95 -10.42 -11.63
CA GLU A 65 10.91 -9.40 -11.77
C GLU A 65 11.05 -8.31 -10.70
N LEU A 66 11.40 -8.65 -9.47
CA LEU A 66 11.65 -7.66 -8.42
C LEU A 66 12.82 -6.72 -8.76
N ASN A 67 13.89 -7.24 -9.39
CA ASN A 67 14.96 -6.37 -9.90
C ASN A 67 14.44 -5.38 -10.95
N ILE A 68 13.58 -5.84 -11.88
CA ILE A 68 12.96 -4.96 -12.88
C ILE A 68 12.09 -3.88 -12.21
N PHE A 69 11.33 -4.24 -11.18
CA PHE A 69 10.53 -3.28 -10.40
C PHE A 69 11.41 -2.18 -9.81
N ASN A 70 12.52 -2.55 -9.17
CA ASN A 70 13.46 -1.60 -8.59
C ASN A 70 14.09 -0.70 -9.68
N GLU A 71 14.59 -1.30 -10.78
CA GLU A 71 15.18 -0.56 -11.90
C GLU A 71 14.22 0.46 -12.53
N ARG A 72 12.92 0.15 -12.58
CA ARG A 72 11.89 1.06 -13.11
C ARG A 72 11.34 2.02 -12.06
N GLY A 73 11.63 1.81 -10.78
CA GLY A 73 11.07 2.56 -9.66
C GLY A 73 9.59 2.26 -9.39
N ALA A 74 9.06 1.17 -9.92
CA ALA A 74 7.67 0.77 -9.70
C ALA A 74 7.47 0.25 -8.26
N SER A 75 6.25 0.38 -7.74
CA SER A 75 5.92 -0.01 -6.38
C SER A 75 4.89 -1.14 -6.32
N ILE A 76 4.84 -1.82 -5.17
CA ILE A 76 3.90 -2.89 -4.87
C ILE A 76 2.91 -2.43 -3.79
N SER A 77 1.61 -2.62 -4.05
CA SER A 77 0.57 -2.51 -3.02
C SER A 77 0.28 -3.89 -2.43
N HIS A 78 0.74 -4.12 -1.21
CA HIS A 78 0.50 -5.35 -0.47
C HIS A 78 -0.94 -5.38 0.08
N CYS A 79 -1.69 -6.43 -0.29
CA CYS A 79 -3.10 -6.60 0.03
C CYS A 79 -3.35 -7.91 0.84
N PRO A 80 -2.81 -8.05 2.07
CA PRO A 80 -2.79 -9.32 2.81
C PRO A 80 -4.18 -9.90 3.07
N ASN A 81 -5.16 -9.07 3.42
CA ASN A 81 -6.53 -9.52 3.66
C ASN A 81 -7.14 -10.16 2.41
N SER A 82 -7.05 -9.48 1.25
CA SER A 82 -7.56 -10.01 -0.03
C SER A 82 -6.86 -11.32 -0.39
N ASN A 83 -5.53 -11.34 -0.29
CA ASN A 83 -4.72 -12.50 -0.63
C ASN A 83 -5.11 -13.75 0.19
N LEU A 84 -5.39 -13.57 1.48
CA LEU A 84 -5.85 -14.65 2.36
C LEU A 84 -7.30 -15.04 2.07
N SER A 85 -8.21 -14.08 1.95
CA SER A 85 -9.64 -14.33 1.73
C SER A 85 -9.92 -15.04 0.41
N LEU A 86 -9.15 -14.74 -0.63
CA LEU A 86 -9.30 -15.34 -1.96
C LEU A 86 -8.41 -16.58 -2.16
N SER A 87 -7.63 -16.98 -1.15
CA SER A 87 -6.60 -18.01 -1.28
C SER A 87 -5.61 -17.75 -2.43
N SER A 88 -5.34 -16.48 -2.74
CA SER A 88 -4.49 -16.08 -3.87
C SER A 88 -3.03 -16.47 -3.62
N GLY A 89 -2.49 -16.26 -2.41
CA GLY A 89 -1.09 -16.56 -2.08
C GLY A 89 -0.51 -15.65 -1.00
N PHE A 90 0.81 -15.69 -0.81
CA PHE A 90 1.52 -14.83 0.14
C PHE A 90 2.60 -14.02 -0.58
N LEU A 91 2.56 -12.70 -0.45
CA LEU A 91 3.68 -11.86 -0.86
C LEU A 91 4.83 -12.02 0.14
N ASN A 92 6.00 -12.43 -0.35
CA ASN A 92 7.21 -12.44 0.47
C ASN A 92 7.77 -11.01 0.63
N VAL A 93 7.20 -10.26 1.57
CA VAL A 93 7.57 -8.87 1.85
C VAL A 93 9.07 -8.71 2.15
N LEU A 94 9.68 -9.68 2.83
CA LEU A 94 11.13 -9.64 3.10
C LEU A 94 11.95 -9.68 1.81
N GLU A 95 11.53 -10.46 0.82
CA GLU A 95 12.21 -10.53 -0.46
C GLU A 95 12.04 -9.24 -1.26
N VAL A 96 10.85 -8.63 -1.24
CA VAL A 96 10.59 -7.32 -1.84
C VAL A 96 11.52 -6.26 -1.26
N LEU A 97 11.62 -6.19 0.07
CA LEU A 97 12.48 -5.23 0.77
C LEU A 97 13.97 -5.43 0.47
N LYS A 98 14.45 -6.69 0.38
CA LYS A 98 15.84 -6.98 -0.01
C LYS A 98 16.20 -6.50 -1.42
N HIS A 99 15.21 -6.45 -2.32
CA HIS A 99 15.38 -5.95 -3.68
C HIS A 99 15.17 -4.43 -3.78
N GLU A 100 14.99 -3.74 -2.65
CA GLU A 100 14.80 -2.28 -2.56
C GLU A 100 13.56 -1.78 -3.34
N VAL A 101 12.58 -2.65 -3.57
CA VAL A 101 11.32 -2.28 -4.23
C VAL A 101 10.42 -1.55 -3.24
N LYS A 102 9.88 -0.40 -3.66
CA LYS A 102 8.91 0.36 -2.86
C LYS A 102 7.66 -0.48 -2.60
N ILE A 103 7.24 -0.59 -1.35
CA ILE A 103 6.08 -1.38 -0.94
C ILE A 103 5.24 -0.62 0.10
N GLY A 104 3.92 -0.72 0.00
CA GLY A 104 2.98 -0.15 0.97
C GLY A 104 1.77 -1.05 1.21
N LEU A 105 1.07 -0.84 2.32
CA LEU A 105 -0.23 -1.48 2.60
C LEU A 105 -1.33 -0.63 1.95
N GLY A 106 -2.05 -1.17 0.97
CA GLY A 106 -3.16 -0.44 0.34
C GLY A 106 -2.77 0.88 -0.38
N THR A 107 -1.50 1.01 -0.81
CA THR A 107 -0.90 2.10 -1.61
C THR A 107 -0.39 3.33 -0.84
N ALA A 108 0.87 3.70 -1.13
CA ALA A 108 1.33 5.09 -1.13
C ALA A 108 1.69 5.45 -2.60
N LEU A 109 1.03 6.46 -3.17
CA LEU A 109 1.08 6.82 -4.59
C LEU A 109 2.37 7.57 -5.01
N GLY A 110 3.52 7.26 -4.41
CA GLY A 110 4.73 8.06 -4.63
C GLY A 110 4.64 9.48 -4.03
N LEU A 111 3.76 9.66 -3.04
CA LEU A 111 3.47 10.95 -2.39
C LEU A 111 4.25 11.14 -1.08
N GLU A 112 5.35 10.42 -0.88
CA GLU A 112 6.17 10.51 0.33
C GLU A 112 6.71 11.92 0.62
N SER A 113 6.86 12.78 -0.40
CA SER A 113 7.26 14.18 -0.23
C SER A 113 6.13 15.06 0.28
N GLU A 114 4.87 14.67 0.07
CA GLU A 114 3.69 15.49 0.35
C GLU A 114 2.96 15.04 1.62
N ILE A 115 2.94 13.73 1.91
CA ILE A 115 2.19 13.13 3.02
C ILE A 115 2.98 12.01 3.73
N GLY A 116 2.41 11.49 4.83
CA GLY A 116 2.84 10.25 5.49
C GLY A 116 3.69 10.43 6.76
N ASN A 117 4.07 11.67 7.12
CA ASN A 117 4.68 12.00 8.41
C ASN A 117 4.40 13.47 8.79
N PHE A 118 4.88 13.91 9.96
CA PHE A 118 4.66 15.27 10.47
C PHE A 118 5.81 16.25 10.16
N GLU A 119 6.59 16.01 9.10
CA GLU A 119 7.65 16.94 8.70
C GLU A 119 7.07 18.28 8.19
N VAL A 120 7.76 19.38 8.50
CA VAL A 120 7.34 20.72 8.06
C VAL A 120 7.36 20.79 6.53
N GLY A 121 6.24 21.23 5.94
CA GLY A 121 6.06 21.36 4.50
C GLY A 121 5.08 20.35 3.89
N LYS A 122 4.71 19.30 4.63
CA LYS A 122 3.73 18.29 4.20
C LYS A 122 2.29 18.65 4.57
N GLU A 123 1.33 18.03 3.88
CA GLU A 123 -0.09 18.15 4.23
C GLU A 123 -0.38 17.48 5.59
N PHE A 124 -1.27 18.10 6.37
CA PHE A 124 -1.67 17.55 7.65
C PHE A 124 -2.84 16.57 7.48
N ASP A 125 -2.46 15.33 7.16
CA ASP A 125 -3.33 14.16 7.14
C ASP A 125 -3.03 13.31 8.37
N ALA A 126 -4.00 13.21 9.29
CA ALA A 126 -3.76 12.61 10.60
C ALA A 126 -5.01 11.94 11.18
N LEU A 127 -4.78 10.95 12.03
CA LEU A 127 -5.80 10.32 12.87
C LEU A 127 -5.52 10.65 14.33
N LEU A 128 -6.52 11.14 15.06
CA LEU A 128 -6.47 11.18 16.52
C LEU A 128 -6.95 9.84 17.06
N ILE A 129 -6.05 9.09 17.68
CA ILE A 129 -6.34 7.77 18.23
C ILE A 129 -6.61 7.86 19.73
N ASN A 130 -7.73 7.29 20.16
CA ASN A 130 -8.13 7.17 21.56
C ASN A 130 -8.19 5.69 21.98
N PRO A 131 -7.13 5.16 22.64
CA PRO A 131 -7.11 3.79 23.13
C PRO A 131 -8.16 3.52 24.23
N LYS A 132 -8.68 4.58 24.87
CA LYS A 132 -9.67 4.52 25.96
C LYS A 132 -11.08 4.86 25.49
N ALA A 133 -11.35 4.81 24.18
CA ALA A 133 -12.68 5.03 23.65
C ALA A 133 -13.71 4.11 24.34
N SER A 134 -14.96 4.56 24.42
CA SER A 134 -16.05 3.71 24.94
C SER A 134 -16.18 2.45 24.09
N ASP A 135 -16.38 1.31 24.74
CA ASP A 135 -16.39 -0.02 24.11
C ASP A 135 -15.12 -0.35 23.29
N SER A 136 -13.99 0.28 23.61
CA SER A 136 -12.69 -0.04 23.02
C SER A 136 -12.32 -1.51 23.29
N PRO A 137 -11.82 -2.25 22.28
CA PRO A 137 -11.24 -3.59 22.47
C PRO A 137 -9.85 -3.56 23.12
N ILE A 138 -9.30 -2.38 23.38
CA ILE A 138 -7.95 -2.20 23.94
C ILE A 138 -8.01 -2.14 25.47
N ASP A 139 -7.46 -3.17 26.11
CA ASP A 139 -7.24 -3.17 27.55
C ASP A 139 -6.02 -2.33 27.94
N MET A 140 -6.23 -1.30 28.77
CA MET A 140 -5.18 -0.41 29.26
C MET A 140 -4.86 -0.69 30.74
N PHE A 141 -3.57 -0.87 31.05
CA PHE A 141 -3.04 -1.13 32.39
C PHE A 141 -2.15 0.02 32.87
N TYR A 142 -1.93 0.12 34.19
CA TYR A 142 -1.16 1.20 34.81
C TYR A 142 0.27 1.35 34.24
N GLY A 143 0.88 0.23 33.81
CA GLY A 143 2.21 0.23 33.20
C GLY A 143 2.26 0.77 31.77
N ASP A 144 1.14 0.82 31.04
CA ASP A 144 1.13 1.29 29.65
C ASP A 144 1.35 2.81 29.54
N PHE A 145 1.05 3.54 30.60
CA PHE A 145 1.23 4.99 30.73
C PHE A 145 2.49 5.39 31.50
N ALA A 146 3.33 4.43 31.89
CA ALA A 146 4.57 4.73 32.60
C ALA A 146 5.65 5.19 31.60
N GLY A 147 5.57 6.43 31.13
CA GLY A 147 6.55 7.06 30.22
C GLY A 147 5.92 7.91 29.11
N ASP A 148 6.74 8.33 28.14
CA ASP A 148 6.27 8.80 26.82
C ASP A 148 5.42 7.72 26.14
N ILE A 149 4.65 8.07 25.10
CA ILE A 149 3.77 7.13 24.34
C ILE A 149 4.49 5.80 24.18
N SER A 150 4.10 4.81 24.97
CA SER A 150 4.86 3.57 25.03
C SER A 150 4.60 2.80 23.75
N GLU A 151 5.65 2.17 23.20
CA GLU A 151 5.52 1.26 22.06
C GLU A 151 4.39 0.24 22.26
N ALA A 152 4.13 -0.13 23.52
CA ALA A 152 3.02 -0.98 23.92
C ALA A 152 1.64 -0.43 23.52
N VAL A 153 1.39 0.88 23.63
CA VAL A 153 0.11 1.48 23.20
C VAL A 153 -0.05 1.36 21.68
N ILE A 154 1.02 1.62 20.93
CA ILE A 154 1.01 1.51 19.45
C ILE A 154 0.76 0.06 19.04
N GLN A 155 1.48 -0.89 19.62
CA GLN A 155 1.29 -2.32 19.35
C GLN A 155 -0.15 -2.75 19.67
N LYS A 156 -0.69 -2.34 20.82
CA LYS A 156 -2.08 -2.64 21.19
C LYS A 156 -3.08 -2.08 20.19
N PHE A 157 -2.90 -0.84 19.75
CA PHE A 157 -3.76 -0.27 18.72
C PHE A 157 -3.65 -1.04 17.39
N LEU A 158 -2.45 -1.42 16.96
CA LEU A 158 -2.25 -2.17 15.71
C LEU A 158 -2.92 -3.55 15.74
N TYR A 159 -2.91 -4.25 16.88
CA TYR A 159 -3.46 -5.61 17.00
C TYR A 159 -4.92 -5.69 17.41
N LEU A 160 -5.37 -4.76 18.27
CA LEU A 160 -6.70 -4.82 18.88
C LEU A 160 -7.59 -3.68 18.42
N GLY A 161 -7.00 -2.52 18.09
CA GLY A 161 -7.76 -1.32 17.77
C GLY A 161 -8.59 -1.46 16.50
N ASP A 162 -9.69 -0.71 16.47
CA ASP A 162 -10.55 -0.57 15.29
C ASP A 162 -11.08 0.85 15.15
N ASP A 163 -12.11 1.03 14.32
CA ASP A 163 -12.71 2.34 14.00
C ASP A 163 -13.24 3.07 15.24
N ARG A 164 -13.62 2.35 16.31
CA ARG A 164 -14.06 2.95 17.58
C ARG A 164 -12.95 3.74 18.26
N ASN A 165 -11.69 3.43 17.97
CA ASN A 165 -10.53 4.11 18.53
C ASN A 165 -10.10 5.33 17.71
N ILE A 166 -10.69 5.59 16.54
CA ILE A 166 -10.38 6.76 15.72
C ILE A 166 -11.35 7.88 16.11
N GLU A 167 -10.90 8.81 16.97
CA GLU A 167 -11.74 9.88 17.51
C GLU A 167 -11.90 11.04 16.52
N GLU A 168 -10.82 11.40 15.83
CA GLU A 168 -10.82 12.46 14.83
C GLU A 168 -10.00 12.06 13.61
N VAL A 169 -10.40 12.59 12.46
CA VAL A 169 -9.67 12.44 11.19
C VAL A 169 -9.44 13.82 10.62
N TYR A 170 -8.21 14.11 10.24
CA TYR A 170 -7.79 15.33 9.59
C TYR A 170 -7.33 15.05 8.17
N VAL A 171 -7.78 15.85 7.22
CA VAL A 171 -7.36 15.81 5.81
C VAL A 171 -7.02 17.23 5.37
N GLY A 172 -5.79 17.46 4.91
CA GLY A 172 -5.30 18.79 4.52
C GLY A 172 -5.47 19.84 5.62
N GLY A 173 -5.28 19.46 6.89
CA GLY A 173 -5.45 20.35 8.04
C GLY A 173 -6.89 20.56 8.50
N LYS A 174 -7.89 19.96 7.84
CA LYS A 174 -9.31 20.09 8.21
C LYS A 174 -9.80 18.84 8.91
N GLN A 175 -10.42 19.01 10.07
CA GLN A 175 -11.12 17.92 10.74
C GLN A 175 -12.34 17.50 9.91
N VAL A 176 -12.37 16.23 9.49
CA VAL A 176 -13.46 15.61 8.71
C VAL A 176 -14.26 14.59 9.54
N VAL A 177 -13.72 14.14 10.67
CA VAL A 177 -14.40 13.27 11.65
C VAL A 177 -14.25 13.88 13.08
N PRO A 178 -15.32 13.91 13.90
CA PRO A 178 -16.69 13.53 13.55
C PRO A 178 -17.23 14.44 12.45
N PHE A 179 -18.02 13.88 11.53
CA PHE A 179 -18.58 14.67 10.45
C PHE A 179 -19.34 15.85 11.05
N SER A 180 -18.94 17.08 10.69
CA SER A 180 -19.62 18.27 11.18
C SER A 180 -21.11 18.14 10.87
N SER A 181 -21.97 18.37 11.86
CA SER A 181 -23.44 18.24 11.75
C SER A 181 -24.09 19.28 10.83
N SER A 182 -23.33 19.89 9.92
CA SER A 182 -23.73 21.05 9.12
C SER A 182 -23.61 20.72 7.63
N VAL A 183 -24.69 20.15 7.08
CA VAL A 183 -25.19 20.44 5.73
C VAL A 183 -26.70 20.63 5.85
#